data_AF-A0A1I2B741-F1
#
_entry.id   AF-A0A1I2B741-F1
#
_cell.length_a   1.000
_cell.length_b   1.000
_cell.length_c   1.000
_cell.angle_alpha   90.00
_cell.angle_beta   90.00
_cell.angle_gamma   90.00
#
_symmetry.space_group_name_H-M   'P 1'
#
loop_
_entity.id
_entity.type
_entity.pdbx_description
1 polymer ?
#
loop_
_entity_poly.entity_id
_entity_poly.type
_entity_poly.pdbx_seq_one_letter_code
_entity_poly.pdbx_strand_id
1 'polypeptide(L)'
;MTESIWDLLGRAAETLPEPFSRAALVDWVLSQRPDVEPSSVGVHIQYATANAQNSRNPFAHREPLLDRVGHGQYRRHATEVSHTRAPTPPVARTPTVPATAASVARVVLVGCSRSKTSTARSAAELFTGAAFTKARAHAEQAGVPWFVLSAKFGLLEPTDVVAPYDVYLADQSPHYRTAWGQWVVAQLAERLPLRGTAVEVHAGRAYTEPLLVPLAAVGATVVEPLAGLRQGERLAWYADASAPAGAELMDAVDVSPLLDECNTMAPAHFLARGRSAYDAPGLYSWWVDVPGAHSLSAGLGHRVAPGLVYAGRAGGVRASGKVSTNTLWGRVGGMHLEGNRNFSTFRMTLTAALRQSGELVTDEESLSRWMHEHMSVAVLPLPASVVLPAEERMLRAADPPLNLQGMTASPLRRTLTQLRRAVSSDE
;
A
#
# COMPACT_ATOMS: atom_id res chain seq x y z
N MET A 1 43.50 -10.07 -10.24
CA MET A 1 42.15 -10.62 -10.02
C MET A 1 42.06 -10.98 -8.55
N THR A 2 41.12 -10.40 -7.82
CA THR A 2 40.94 -10.65 -6.39
C THR A 2 40.32 -12.03 -6.21
N GLU A 3 40.98 -12.94 -5.49
CA GLU A 3 40.45 -14.29 -5.23
C GLU A 3 39.09 -14.23 -4.51
N SER A 4 38.18 -15.14 -4.87
CA SER A 4 36.84 -15.18 -4.28
C SER A 4 36.85 -15.83 -2.89
N ILE A 5 35.82 -15.57 -2.08
CA ILE A 5 35.66 -16.19 -0.76
C ILE A 5 35.59 -17.73 -0.90
N TRP A 6 35.01 -18.24 -2.00
CA TRP A 6 34.94 -19.67 -2.29
C TRP A 6 36.34 -20.26 -2.54
N ASP A 7 37.16 -19.60 -3.34
CA ASP A 7 38.53 -20.06 -3.63
C ASP A 7 39.41 -19.98 -2.38
N LEU A 8 39.24 -18.92 -1.59
CA LEU A 8 39.93 -18.76 -0.31
C LEU A 8 39.48 -19.80 0.71
N LEU A 9 38.21 -20.21 0.73
CA LEU A 9 37.75 -21.31 1.58
C LEU A 9 38.30 -22.66 1.14
N GLY A 10 38.45 -22.89 -0.16
CA GLY A 10 39.12 -24.09 -0.69
C GLY A 10 40.56 -24.17 -0.20
N ARG A 11 41.31 -23.07 -0.34
CA ARG A 11 42.68 -22.96 0.16
C ARG A 11 42.78 -23.06 1.69
N ALA A 12 41.82 -22.46 2.41
CA ALA A 12 41.75 -22.58 3.87
C ALA A 12 41.57 -24.04 4.30
N ALA A 13 40.69 -24.77 3.62
CA ALA A 13 40.44 -26.20 3.87
C ALA A 13 41.66 -27.09 3.55
N GLU A 14 42.49 -26.69 2.58
CA GLU A 14 43.75 -27.38 2.26
C GLU A 14 44.90 -27.06 3.22
N THR A 15 44.86 -25.89 3.86
CA THR A 15 45.98 -25.37 4.68
C THR A 15 45.78 -25.63 6.17
N LEU A 16 44.53 -25.61 6.66
CA LEU A 16 44.23 -25.79 8.08
C LEU A 16 44.30 -27.27 8.48
N PRO A 17 44.84 -27.60 9.68
CA PRO A 17 44.87 -28.98 10.16
C PRO A 17 43.45 -29.48 10.46
N GLU A 18 43.09 -30.65 9.93
CA GLU A 18 41.77 -31.26 10.13
C GLU A 18 41.66 -31.99 11.50
N PRO A 19 40.49 -31.91 12.18
CA PRO A 19 39.34 -31.08 11.86
C PRO A 19 39.56 -29.62 12.31
N PHE A 20 39.10 -28.66 11.50
CA PHE A 20 39.24 -27.23 11.77
C PHE A 20 37.90 -26.59 12.16
N SER A 21 37.97 -25.50 12.94
CA SER A 21 36.80 -24.80 13.46
C SER A 21 36.25 -23.77 12.47
N ARG A 22 34.97 -23.43 12.61
CA ARG A 22 34.35 -22.31 11.86
C ARG A 22 35.14 -21.01 12.04
N ALA A 23 35.59 -20.73 13.26
CA ALA A 23 36.37 -19.54 13.57
C ALA A 23 37.71 -19.55 12.84
N ALA A 24 38.41 -20.69 12.80
CA ALA A 24 39.67 -20.84 12.07
C ALA A 24 39.52 -20.59 10.55
N LEU A 25 38.42 -21.08 9.94
CA LEU A 25 38.11 -20.79 8.54
C LEU A 25 37.84 -19.29 8.30
N VAL A 26 37.07 -18.67 9.20
CA VAL A 26 36.75 -17.24 9.12
C VAL A 26 38.02 -16.40 9.27
N ASP A 27 38.81 -16.64 10.31
CA ASP A 27 40.04 -15.90 10.60
C ASP A 27 41.07 -16.07 9.47
N TRP A 28 41.19 -17.27 8.92
CA TRP A 28 42.10 -17.53 7.79
C TRP A 28 41.70 -16.72 6.55
N VAL A 29 40.42 -16.72 6.17
CA VAL A 29 39.94 -15.95 5.01
C VAL A 29 40.10 -14.45 5.24
N LEU A 30 39.83 -13.96 6.46
CA LEU A 30 40.00 -12.55 6.82
C LEU A 30 41.47 -12.12 6.85
N SER A 31 42.40 -13.03 7.15
CA SER A 31 43.84 -12.74 7.07
C SER A 31 44.31 -12.48 5.63
N GLN A 32 43.66 -13.12 4.65
CA GLN A 32 43.96 -12.95 3.22
C GLN A 32 43.14 -11.80 2.60
N ARG A 33 41.93 -11.57 3.11
CA ARG A 33 40.98 -10.54 2.68
C ARG A 33 40.34 -9.84 3.90
N PRO A 34 41.03 -8.88 4.53
CA PRO A 34 40.50 -8.15 5.69
C PRO A 34 39.27 -7.28 5.37
N ASP A 35 39.05 -7.01 4.08
CA ASP A 35 37.91 -6.28 3.54
C ASP A 35 36.61 -7.10 3.49
N VAL A 36 36.69 -8.42 3.67
CA VAL A 36 35.53 -9.32 3.69
C VAL A 36 34.91 -9.33 5.08
N GLU A 37 33.58 -9.32 5.16
CA GLU A 37 32.87 -9.35 6.45
C GLU A 37 32.84 -10.80 7.02
N PRO A 38 33.07 -11.02 8.33
CA PRO A 38 33.11 -12.37 8.91
C PRO A 38 31.83 -13.21 8.65
N SER A 39 30.66 -12.56 8.59
CA SER A 39 29.40 -13.25 8.28
C SER A 39 29.32 -13.75 6.83
N SER A 40 29.97 -13.07 5.88
CA SER A 40 30.02 -13.48 4.47
C SER A 40 30.84 -14.75 4.29
N VAL A 41 31.94 -14.89 5.04
CA VAL A 41 32.70 -16.14 5.12
C VAL A 41 31.85 -17.24 5.77
N GLY A 42 31.12 -16.91 6.84
CA GLY A 42 30.22 -17.82 7.54
C GLY A 42 29.13 -18.44 6.65
N VAL A 43 28.60 -17.69 5.68
CA VAL A 43 27.62 -18.15 4.69
C VAL A 43 28.27 -19.06 3.64
N HIS A 44 29.45 -18.70 3.14
CA HIS A 44 30.16 -19.55 2.18
C HIS A 44 30.63 -20.86 2.81
N ILE A 45 30.99 -20.88 4.11
CA ILE A 45 31.24 -22.13 4.86
C ILE A 45 29.99 -23.02 4.83
N GLN A 46 28.81 -22.44 5.10
CA GLN A 46 27.55 -23.19 5.06
C GLN A 46 27.23 -23.75 3.66
N TYR A 47 27.45 -22.97 2.60
CA TYR A 47 27.22 -23.39 1.22
C TYR A 47 28.26 -24.38 0.68
N ALA A 48 29.50 -24.29 1.14
CA ALA A 48 30.56 -25.21 0.77
C ALA A 48 30.50 -26.53 1.55
N THR A 49 29.58 -26.69 2.51
CA THR A 49 29.45 -27.89 3.34
C THR A 49 28.50 -28.92 2.70
N ALA A 50 29.00 -30.12 2.37
CA ALA A 50 28.28 -31.17 1.64
C ALA A 50 27.05 -31.69 2.39
N ASN A 51 27.17 -31.92 3.69
CA ASN A 51 26.13 -32.47 4.55
C ASN A 51 25.29 -31.40 5.28
N ALA A 52 25.34 -30.14 4.82
CA ALA A 52 24.46 -29.09 5.31
C ALA A 52 23.12 -29.13 4.54
N GLN A 53 22.00 -29.21 5.27
CA GLN A 53 20.67 -29.15 4.66
C GLN A 53 20.39 -27.72 4.16
N ASN A 54 20.73 -27.46 2.89
CA ASN A 54 20.53 -26.16 2.24
C ASN A 54 19.78 -26.35 0.92
N SER A 55 18.45 -26.32 0.96
CA SER A 55 17.59 -26.46 -0.22
C SER A 55 17.67 -25.29 -1.21
N ARG A 56 18.35 -24.19 -0.84
CA ARG A 56 18.58 -22.98 -1.66
C ARG A 56 20.06 -22.57 -1.67
N ASN A 57 20.96 -23.50 -2.00
CA ASN A 57 22.40 -23.22 -2.14
C ASN A 57 22.72 -22.72 -3.56
N PRO A 58 23.11 -21.44 -3.76
CA PRO A 58 23.44 -20.90 -5.09
C PRO A 58 24.72 -21.52 -5.69
N PHE A 59 25.55 -22.16 -4.86
CA PHE A 59 26.75 -22.89 -5.26
C PHE A 59 26.52 -24.40 -5.36
N ALA A 60 25.27 -24.87 -5.39
CA ALA A 60 24.95 -26.30 -5.52
C ALA A 60 25.53 -26.96 -6.79
N HIS A 61 25.89 -26.15 -7.80
CA HIS A 61 26.56 -26.59 -9.02
C HIS A 61 28.08 -26.77 -8.87
N ARG A 62 28.66 -26.35 -7.74
CA ARG A 62 30.09 -26.51 -7.41
C ARG A 62 30.27 -27.72 -6.50
N GLU A 63 31.41 -28.37 -6.61
CA GLU A 63 31.76 -29.41 -5.64
C GLU A 63 31.86 -28.82 -4.23
N PRO A 64 31.22 -29.44 -3.22
CA PRO A 64 31.39 -29.04 -1.84
C PRO A 64 32.86 -29.12 -1.44
N LEU A 65 33.30 -28.19 -0.60
CA LEU A 65 34.68 -28.12 -0.11
C LEU A 65 34.83 -28.74 1.29
N LEU A 66 33.74 -28.83 2.05
CA LEU A 66 33.75 -29.16 3.48
C LEU A 66 32.75 -30.28 3.83
N ASP A 67 33.07 -31.10 4.83
CA ASP A 67 32.11 -31.93 5.57
C ASP A 67 32.02 -31.43 7.01
N ARG A 68 30.81 -31.26 7.55
CA ARG A 68 30.61 -30.94 8.96
C ARG A 68 30.66 -32.21 9.80
N VAL A 69 31.63 -32.28 10.72
CA VAL A 69 31.86 -33.44 11.60
C VAL A 69 31.39 -33.19 13.05
N GLY A 70 31.05 -31.95 13.39
CA GLY A 70 30.57 -31.58 14.72
C GLY A 70 29.97 -30.17 14.76
N HIS A 71 29.54 -29.71 15.95
CA HIS A 71 29.01 -28.34 16.08
C HIS A 71 30.12 -27.31 15.83
N GLY A 72 30.15 -26.72 14.64
CA GLY A 72 31.15 -25.73 14.26
C GLY A 72 32.52 -26.33 13.89
N GLN A 73 32.60 -27.65 13.68
CA GLN A 73 33.81 -28.35 13.26
C GLN A 73 33.63 -28.95 11.86
N TYR A 74 34.66 -28.80 11.03
CA TYR A 74 34.67 -29.17 9.63
C TYR A 74 35.94 -29.94 9.27
N ARG A 75 35.86 -30.74 8.21
CA ARG A 75 36.99 -31.35 7.51
C ARG A 75 36.84 -31.10 6.01
N ARG A 76 37.86 -31.39 5.21
CA ARG A 76 37.75 -31.30 3.74
C ARG A 76 36.82 -32.38 3.19
N HIS A 77 36.05 -32.01 2.17
CA HIS A 77 35.19 -32.95 1.45
C HIS A 77 36.03 -33.87 0.55
N ALA A 78 35.75 -35.18 0.58
CA ALA A 78 36.43 -36.19 -0.24
C ALA A 78 35.43 -36.82 -1.22
N THR A 79 35.68 -36.69 -2.53
CA THR A 79 34.82 -37.23 -3.58
C THR A 79 34.97 -38.76 -3.65
N GLU A 80 33.93 -39.53 -3.28
CA GLU A 80 33.88 -40.97 -3.56
C GLU A 80 33.46 -41.23 -5.03
N VAL A 81 34.22 -42.06 -5.74
CA VAL A 81 33.94 -42.50 -7.11
C VAL A 81 33.08 -43.77 -7.08
N SER A 82 31.89 -43.80 -7.70
CA SER A 82 31.25 -45.07 -8.12
C SER A 82 30.12 -44.97 -9.17
N HIS A 83 30.43 -45.57 -10.33
CA HIS A 83 29.65 -46.48 -11.22
C HIS A 83 28.14 -46.29 -11.55
N THR A 84 27.91 -45.97 -12.83
CA THR A 84 26.95 -46.54 -13.82
C THR A 84 25.52 -46.96 -13.43
N ARG A 85 24.51 -46.36 -14.11
CA ARG A 85 23.52 -47.10 -14.94
C ARG A 85 22.79 -46.18 -15.96
N ALA A 86 22.54 -46.74 -17.14
CA ALA A 86 22.00 -46.11 -18.37
C ALA A 86 20.47 -46.38 -18.57
N PRO A 87 19.82 -46.14 -19.74
CA PRO A 87 18.86 -45.02 -19.97
C PRO A 87 17.49 -45.44 -20.58
N THR A 88 16.77 -44.46 -21.20
CA THR A 88 15.63 -44.48 -22.19
C THR A 88 14.16 -44.39 -21.71
N PRO A 89 13.18 -43.90 -22.54
CA PRO A 89 13.15 -42.83 -23.60
C PRO A 89 11.83 -41.96 -23.61
N PRO A 90 11.57 -41.05 -24.61
CA PRO A 90 10.68 -39.87 -24.49
C PRO A 90 9.36 -39.91 -25.29
N VAL A 91 8.43 -38.99 -25.00
CA VAL A 91 7.31 -38.61 -25.90
C VAL A 91 7.05 -37.10 -25.85
N ALA A 92 6.67 -36.53 -26.99
CA ALA A 92 6.77 -35.11 -27.32
C ALA A 92 5.41 -34.42 -27.59
N ARG A 93 5.47 -33.07 -27.56
CA ARG A 93 4.69 -32.03 -28.29
C ARG A 93 3.33 -31.55 -27.78
N THR A 94 3.30 -30.23 -27.53
CA THR A 94 2.17 -29.28 -27.39
C THR A 94 1.48 -29.01 -28.75
N PRO A 95 0.26 -28.41 -28.81
CA PRO A 95 0.15 -26.93 -28.74
C PRO A 95 -1.16 -26.31 -28.17
N THR A 96 -1.02 -25.07 -27.67
CA THR A 96 -1.93 -23.89 -27.70
C THR A 96 -3.38 -23.92 -27.19
N VAL A 97 -3.68 -22.99 -26.27
CA VAL A 97 -4.99 -22.37 -25.97
C VAL A 97 -4.79 -20.83 -26.04
N PRO A 98 -5.76 -20.02 -26.51
CA PRO A 98 -5.47 -18.70 -27.08
C PRO A 98 -5.24 -17.59 -26.04
N ALA A 99 -4.54 -16.56 -26.52
CA ALA A 99 -4.19 -15.34 -25.81
C ALA A 99 -5.44 -14.55 -25.39
N THR A 100 -5.63 -14.45 -24.08
CA THR A 100 -6.38 -13.37 -23.45
C THR A 100 -5.38 -12.27 -23.08
N ALA A 101 -5.71 -11.01 -23.36
CA ALA A 101 -4.83 -9.84 -23.26
C ALA A 101 -3.86 -9.91 -22.07
N ALA A 102 -2.55 -10.00 -22.37
CA ALA A 102 -1.51 -10.15 -21.36
C ALA A 102 -1.51 -8.95 -20.41
N SER A 103 -1.88 -9.19 -19.15
CA SER A 103 -1.54 -8.26 -18.08
C SER A 103 -0.01 -8.18 -17.98
N VAL A 104 0.52 -6.96 -17.93
CA VAL A 104 1.95 -6.72 -17.75
C VAL A 104 2.36 -7.34 -16.40
N ALA A 105 3.33 -8.25 -16.39
CA ALA A 105 3.86 -8.83 -15.15
C ALA A 105 4.38 -7.70 -14.25
N ARG A 106 4.08 -7.73 -12.95
CA ARG A 106 4.41 -6.63 -12.02
C ARG A 106 5.15 -7.15 -10.79
N VAL A 107 6.11 -6.37 -10.30
CA VAL A 107 6.88 -6.62 -9.07
C VAL A 107 7.03 -5.32 -8.28
N VAL A 108 7.00 -5.38 -6.95
CA VAL A 108 7.09 -4.21 -6.06
C VAL A 108 8.42 -4.21 -5.28
N LEU A 109 9.13 -3.09 -5.30
CA LEU A 109 10.38 -2.87 -4.56
C LEU A 109 10.18 -1.85 -3.45
N VAL A 110 10.41 -2.23 -2.20
CA VAL A 110 10.19 -1.39 -1.02
C VAL A 110 11.53 -0.92 -0.44
N GLY A 111 11.76 0.39 -0.37
CA GLY A 111 12.96 0.97 0.22
C GLY A 111 13.05 0.72 1.73
N CYS A 112 14.17 0.20 2.21
CA CYS A 112 14.41 -0.01 3.64
C CYS A 112 14.34 1.31 4.45
N SER A 113 13.97 1.24 5.74
CA SER A 113 13.94 2.42 6.62
C SER A 113 15.14 2.50 7.57
N ARG A 114 15.46 3.73 8.01
CA ARG A 114 16.45 3.95 9.06
C ARG A 114 16.05 3.25 10.37
N SER A 115 14.79 3.41 10.78
CA SER A 115 14.21 2.76 11.95
C SER A 115 14.15 1.24 11.76
N LYS A 116 14.68 0.50 12.72
CA LYS A 116 14.75 -0.96 12.73
C LYS A 116 14.51 -1.50 14.15
N THR A 117 14.18 -2.78 14.27
CA THR A 117 14.25 -3.49 15.55
C THR A 117 15.70 -3.60 16.04
N SER A 118 15.91 -3.90 17.32
CA SER A 118 17.25 -4.08 17.91
C SER A 118 17.82 -5.49 17.73
N THR A 119 17.02 -6.44 17.25
CA THR A 119 17.40 -7.85 17.06
C THR A 119 17.14 -8.31 15.63
N ALA A 120 17.81 -9.39 15.24
CA ALA A 120 17.65 -10.00 13.93
C ALA A 120 16.23 -10.53 13.73
N ARG A 121 15.63 -10.16 12.60
CA ARG A 121 14.23 -10.42 12.22
C ARG A 121 14.16 -10.63 10.72
N SER A 122 13.05 -11.16 10.22
CA SER A 122 12.80 -11.18 8.78
C SER A 122 12.85 -9.76 8.20
N ALA A 123 13.24 -9.59 6.94
CA ALA A 123 13.34 -8.28 6.32
C ALA A 123 12.01 -7.52 6.35
N ALA A 124 10.88 -8.23 6.26
CA ALA A 124 9.55 -7.65 6.40
C ALA A 124 9.28 -7.05 7.80
N GLU A 125 9.91 -7.60 8.86
CA GLU A 125 9.67 -7.21 10.26
C GLU A 125 10.82 -6.42 10.89
N LEU A 126 11.99 -6.38 10.24
CA LEU A 126 13.17 -5.67 10.71
C LEU A 126 12.97 -4.16 10.65
N PHE A 127 12.39 -3.63 9.57
CA PHE A 127 12.24 -2.19 9.34
C PHE A 127 10.89 -1.68 9.88
N THR A 128 10.93 -0.60 10.66
CA THR A 128 9.77 -0.11 11.44
C THR A 128 9.34 1.31 11.09
N GLY A 129 9.96 1.95 10.10
CA GLY A 129 9.62 3.31 9.69
C GLY A 129 8.25 3.40 9.01
N ALA A 130 7.48 4.45 9.28
CA ALA A 130 6.11 4.61 8.79
C ALA A 130 5.95 4.45 7.26
N ALA A 131 6.91 4.98 6.48
CA ALA A 131 6.90 4.83 5.02
C ALA A 131 7.14 3.39 4.58
N PHE A 132 8.03 2.66 5.26
CA PHE A 132 8.29 1.24 5.00
C PHE A 132 7.06 0.40 5.36
N THR A 133 6.46 0.61 6.53
CA THR A 133 5.27 -0.13 6.97
C THR A 133 4.13 0.01 5.97
N LYS A 134 3.87 1.22 5.47
CA LYS A 134 2.83 1.46 4.47
C LYS A 134 3.18 0.88 3.09
N ALA A 135 4.43 1.02 2.65
CA ALA A 135 4.91 0.44 1.40
C ALA A 135 4.83 -1.10 1.39
N ARG A 136 5.22 -1.71 2.51
CA ARG A 136 5.09 -3.15 2.74
C ARG A 136 3.63 -3.57 2.68
N ALA A 137 2.74 -2.88 3.39
CA ALA A 137 1.31 -3.21 3.38
C ALA A 137 0.72 -3.12 1.96
N HIS A 138 1.09 -2.09 1.20
CA HIS A 138 0.72 -1.95 -0.22
C HIS A 138 1.25 -3.13 -1.07
N ALA A 139 2.52 -3.49 -0.90
CA ALA A 139 3.13 -4.60 -1.62
C ALA A 139 2.47 -5.96 -1.29
N GLU A 140 2.17 -6.22 -0.01
CA GLU A 140 1.46 -7.41 0.45
C GLU A 140 0.02 -7.47 -0.11
N GLN A 141 -0.68 -6.34 -0.16
CA GLN A 141 -2.04 -6.25 -0.71
C GLN A 141 -2.10 -6.36 -2.23
N ALA A 142 -1.05 -5.95 -2.93
CA ALA A 142 -0.98 -6.04 -4.39
C ALA A 142 -0.93 -7.50 -4.88
N GLY A 143 -0.60 -8.47 -4.01
CA GLY A 143 -0.59 -9.89 -4.34
C GLY A 143 0.47 -10.28 -5.40
N VAL A 144 1.41 -9.38 -5.67
CA VAL A 144 2.53 -9.59 -6.60
C VAL A 144 3.82 -9.84 -5.83
N PRO A 145 4.86 -10.43 -6.46
CA PRO A 145 6.17 -10.56 -5.83
C PRO A 145 6.68 -9.20 -5.34
N TRP A 146 7.28 -9.18 -4.15
CA TRP A 146 7.88 -7.97 -3.62
C TRP A 146 9.16 -8.25 -2.83
N PHE A 147 10.03 -7.25 -2.80
CA PHE A 147 11.35 -7.33 -2.17
C PHE A 147 11.70 -6.04 -1.44
N VAL A 148 12.60 -6.14 -0.46
CA VAL A 148 13.15 -4.97 0.23
C VAL A 148 14.45 -4.53 -0.44
N LEU A 149 14.50 -3.26 -0.85
CA LEU A 149 15.73 -2.60 -1.28
C LEU A 149 16.57 -2.23 -0.06
N SER A 150 17.68 -2.92 0.11
CA SER A 150 18.68 -2.70 1.17
C SER A 150 19.91 -2.01 0.62
N ALA A 151 20.37 -0.95 1.28
CA ALA A 151 21.65 -0.34 0.94
C ALA A 151 22.84 -1.31 1.08
N LYS A 152 22.77 -2.25 2.04
CA LYS A 152 23.85 -3.22 2.31
C LYS A 152 23.75 -4.47 1.44
N PHE A 153 22.55 -5.03 1.30
CA PHE A 153 22.34 -6.35 0.72
C PHE A 153 21.78 -6.31 -0.72
N GLY A 154 21.48 -5.11 -1.24
CA GLY A 154 20.84 -4.93 -2.53
C GLY A 154 19.35 -5.27 -2.44
N LEU A 155 19.03 -6.54 -2.63
CA LEU A 155 17.67 -7.08 -2.64
C LEU A 155 17.51 -8.15 -1.56
N LEU A 156 16.49 -8.02 -0.71
CA LEU A 156 16.12 -9.02 0.29
C LEU A 156 14.71 -9.57 0.03
N GLU A 157 14.53 -10.87 0.22
CA GLU A 157 13.20 -11.47 0.32
C GLU A 157 12.54 -11.05 1.64
N PRO A 158 11.20 -10.92 1.69
CA PRO A 158 10.47 -10.59 2.91
C PRO A 158 10.82 -11.49 4.10
N THR A 159 11.14 -12.75 3.83
CA THR A 159 11.46 -13.79 4.82
C THR A 159 12.94 -13.84 5.22
N ASP A 160 13.84 -13.12 4.55
CA ASP A 160 15.27 -13.16 4.86
C ASP A 160 15.52 -12.63 6.26
N VAL A 161 16.16 -13.43 7.12
CA VAL A 161 16.49 -13.02 8.49
C VAL A 161 17.76 -12.18 8.48
N VAL A 162 17.63 -10.92 8.87
CA VAL A 162 18.69 -9.92 8.80
C VAL A 162 18.86 -9.25 10.17
N ALA A 163 20.10 -9.13 10.63
CA ALA A 163 20.43 -8.35 11.82
C ALA A 163 20.42 -6.84 11.52
N PRO A 164 20.14 -5.97 12.51
CA PRO A 164 20.17 -4.52 12.31
C PRO A 164 21.54 -4.06 11.81
N TYR A 165 21.53 -3.13 10.85
CA TYR A 165 22.73 -2.54 10.27
C TYR A 165 22.50 -1.04 10.00
N ASP A 166 23.59 -0.29 9.84
CA ASP A 166 23.55 1.13 9.51
C ASP A 166 24.38 1.40 8.24
N VAL A 167 23.70 1.28 7.10
CA VAL A 167 24.25 1.67 5.80
C VAL A 167 23.20 2.51 5.12
N TYR A 168 23.56 3.74 4.75
CA TYR A 168 22.69 4.62 3.99
C TYR A 168 23.24 4.79 2.57
N LEU A 169 22.42 4.45 1.58
CA LEU A 169 22.83 4.43 0.17
C LEU A 169 23.20 5.83 -0.36
N ALA A 170 22.56 6.89 0.15
CA ALA A 170 22.84 8.26 -0.30
C ALA A 170 24.24 8.74 0.11
N ASP A 171 24.78 8.22 1.20
CA ASP A 171 26.13 8.54 1.69
C ASP A 171 27.23 7.82 0.89
N GLN A 172 26.85 6.84 0.07
CA GLN A 172 27.79 6.06 -0.75
C GLN A 172 28.19 6.84 -1.99
N SER A 173 29.38 6.55 -2.53
CA SER A 173 29.88 7.20 -3.74
C SER A 173 28.96 6.97 -4.95
N PRO A 174 28.98 7.85 -5.97
CA PRO A 174 28.24 7.63 -7.21
C PRO A 174 28.55 6.27 -7.85
N HIS A 175 29.83 5.86 -7.84
CA HIS A 175 30.26 4.56 -8.38
C HIS A 175 29.65 3.39 -7.59
N TYR A 176 29.63 3.48 -6.26
CA TYR A 176 28.97 2.48 -5.41
C TYR A 176 27.48 2.37 -5.75
N ARG A 177 26.78 3.50 -5.88
CA ARG A 177 25.35 3.51 -6.23
C ARG A 177 25.09 2.88 -7.59
N THR A 178 25.93 3.16 -8.59
CA THR A 178 25.85 2.53 -9.92
C THR A 178 26.04 1.02 -9.85
N ALA A 179 27.10 0.55 -9.17
CA ALA A 179 27.36 -0.88 -9.00
C ALA A 179 26.23 -1.57 -8.20
N TRP A 180 25.74 -0.91 -7.15
CA TRP A 180 24.59 -1.37 -6.36
C TRP A 180 23.35 -1.53 -7.24
N GLY A 181 23.06 -0.56 -8.12
CA GLY A 181 21.90 -0.65 -9.03
C GLY A 181 21.99 -1.82 -10.00
N GLN A 182 23.17 -2.06 -10.58
CA GLN A 182 23.42 -3.22 -11.44
C GLN A 182 23.25 -4.54 -10.67
N TRP A 183 23.78 -4.61 -9.45
CA TRP A 183 23.69 -5.78 -8.60
C TRP A 183 22.25 -6.11 -8.20
N VAL A 184 21.45 -5.10 -7.83
CA VAL A 184 20.03 -5.26 -7.53
C VAL A 184 19.26 -5.82 -8.72
N VAL A 185 19.50 -5.29 -9.93
CA VAL A 185 18.82 -5.78 -11.14
C VAL A 185 19.24 -7.21 -11.47
N ALA A 186 20.51 -7.57 -11.29
CA ALA A 186 20.97 -8.96 -11.45
C ALA A 186 20.26 -9.89 -10.45
N GLN A 187 20.21 -9.54 -9.16
CA GLN A 187 19.49 -10.30 -8.13
C GLN A 187 18.00 -10.44 -8.45
N LEU A 188 17.38 -9.40 -9.03
CA LEU A 188 15.98 -9.43 -9.42
C LEU A 188 15.75 -10.34 -10.64
N ALA A 189 16.66 -10.30 -11.62
CA ALA A 189 16.61 -11.14 -12.83
C ALA A 189 16.79 -12.63 -12.53
N GLU A 190 17.54 -12.98 -11.48
CA GLU A 190 17.67 -14.37 -11.00
C GLU A 190 16.35 -14.92 -10.43
N ARG A 191 15.45 -14.05 -9.97
CA ARG A 191 14.20 -14.43 -9.30
C ARG A 191 12.99 -14.35 -10.21
N LEU A 192 12.99 -13.43 -11.17
CA LEU A 192 11.83 -13.11 -12.02
C LEU A 192 12.24 -12.75 -13.45
N PRO A 193 11.41 -13.07 -14.47
CA PRO A 193 11.60 -12.54 -15.81
C PRO A 193 11.37 -11.03 -15.81
N LEU A 194 12.31 -10.26 -16.36
CA LEU A 194 12.26 -8.79 -16.33
C LEU A 194 11.81 -8.15 -17.65
N ARG A 195 11.97 -8.82 -18.79
CA ARG A 195 11.54 -8.27 -20.08
C ARG A 195 10.01 -8.13 -20.10
N GLY A 196 9.53 -6.91 -20.28
CA GLY A 196 8.10 -6.59 -20.26
C GLY A 196 7.49 -6.55 -18.86
N THR A 197 8.30 -6.55 -17.80
CA THR A 197 7.83 -6.47 -16.42
C THR A 197 7.80 -5.02 -15.93
N ALA A 198 6.72 -4.63 -15.26
CA ALA A 198 6.60 -3.37 -14.53
C ALA A 198 7.20 -3.51 -13.13
N VAL A 199 8.27 -2.76 -12.87
CA VAL A 199 8.98 -2.71 -11.59
C VAL A 199 8.54 -1.43 -10.86
N GLU A 200 7.68 -1.60 -9.87
CA GLU A 200 7.14 -0.50 -9.08
C GLU A 200 8.02 -0.22 -7.87
N VAL A 201 8.54 1.00 -7.75
CA VAL A 201 9.55 1.34 -6.74
C VAL A 201 8.99 2.30 -5.69
N HIS A 202 8.89 1.79 -4.46
CA HIS A 202 8.49 2.53 -3.26
C HIS A 202 9.71 2.91 -2.43
N ALA A 203 10.59 3.72 -3.00
CA ALA A 203 11.81 4.18 -2.34
C ALA A 203 12.07 5.68 -2.58
N GLY A 204 13.08 6.22 -1.91
CA GLY A 204 13.56 7.57 -2.20
C GLY A 204 14.37 7.59 -3.51
N ARG A 205 14.60 8.79 -4.06
CA ARG A 205 15.37 8.98 -5.31
C ARG A 205 16.74 8.30 -5.26
N ALA A 206 17.44 8.36 -4.13
CA ALA A 206 18.76 7.73 -3.95
C ALA A 206 18.78 6.21 -4.22
N TYR A 207 17.65 5.52 -4.02
CA TYR A 207 17.49 4.10 -4.32
C TYR A 207 16.92 3.84 -5.71
N THR A 208 16.17 4.79 -6.27
CA THR A 208 15.43 4.58 -7.52
C THR A 208 16.26 4.95 -8.74
N GLU A 209 16.97 6.08 -8.67
CA GLU A 209 17.82 6.61 -9.75
C GLU A 209 18.87 5.60 -10.25
N PRO A 210 19.56 4.83 -9.38
CA PRO A 210 20.53 3.82 -9.85
C PRO A 210 19.91 2.61 -10.56
N LEU A 211 18.60 2.40 -10.44
CA LEU A 211 17.91 1.25 -11.03
C LEU A 211 17.42 1.52 -12.46
N LEU A 212 17.22 2.79 -12.83
CA LEU A 212 16.57 3.18 -14.09
C LEU A 212 17.28 2.60 -15.33
N VAL A 213 18.60 2.82 -15.44
CA VAL A 213 19.40 2.37 -16.57
C VAL A 213 19.48 0.83 -16.66
N PRO A 214 19.87 0.09 -15.60
CA PRO A 214 19.96 -1.37 -15.70
C PRO A 214 18.60 -2.05 -15.89
N LEU A 215 17.49 -1.52 -15.33
CA LEU A 215 16.14 -2.06 -15.58
C LEU A 215 15.69 -1.86 -17.03
N ALA A 216 15.94 -0.68 -17.59
CA ALA A 216 15.65 -0.43 -19.01
C ALA A 216 16.47 -1.35 -19.93
N ALA A 217 17.74 -1.60 -19.61
CA ALA A 217 18.63 -2.46 -20.40
C ALA A 217 18.13 -3.92 -20.49
N VAL A 218 17.44 -4.42 -19.47
CA VAL A 218 16.84 -5.78 -19.47
C VAL A 218 15.39 -5.78 -19.98
N GLY A 219 14.87 -4.63 -20.44
CA GLY A 219 13.54 -4.48 -21.01
C GLY A 219 12.42 -4.39 -19.97
N ALA A 220 12.72 -4.05 -18.72
CA ALA A 220 11.72 -3.73 -17.71
C ALA A 220 11.30 -2.26 -17.78
N THR A 221 10.10 -1.96 -17.29
CA THR A 221 9.60 -0.58 -17.12
C THR A 221 9.60 -0.21 -15.64
N VAL A 222 10.02 1.00 -15.31
CA VAL A 222 10.03 1.48 -13.92
C VAL A 222 8.79 2.33 -13.67
N VAL A 223 8.06 2.02 -12.59
CA VAL A 223 6.89 2.78 -12.15
C VAL A 223 7.22 3.43 -10.81
N GLU A 224 7.16 4.76 -10.74
CA GLU A 224 7.46 5.53 -9.54
C GLU A 224 6.20 6.25 -9.05
N PRO A 225 5.26 5.57 -8.37
CA PRO A 225 3.97 6.16 -8.00
C PRO A 225 4.10 7.31 -7.00
N LEU A 226 5.25 7.42 -6.35
CA LEU A 226 5.56 8.43 -5.34
C LEU A 226 6.53 9.51 -5.83
N ALA A 227 6.88 9.52 -7.12
CA ALA A 227 7.77 10.53 -7.69
C ALA A 227 7.16 11.94 -7.51
N GLY A 228 7.99 12.90 -7.09
CA GLY A 228 7.56 14.28 -6.89
C GLY A 228 6.74 14.57 -5.62
N LEU A 229 6.27 13.55 -4.90
CA LEU A 229 5.50 13.73 -3.67
C LEU A 229 6.39 14.01 -2.44
N ARG A 230 5.95 14.94 -1.60
CA ARG A 230 6.54 15.23 -0.28
C ARG A 230 6.23 14.10 0.71
N GLN A 231 6.98 14.00 1.80
CA GLN A 231 6.86 12.90 2.77
C GLN A 231 5.42 12.70 3.30
N GLY A 232 4.71 13.79 3.61
CA GLY A 232 3.30 13.72 4.04
C GLY A 232 2.35 13.20 2.94
N GLU A 233 2.54 13.66 1.71
CA GLU A 233 1.75 13.26 0.53
C GLU A 233 2.01 11.79 0.17
N ARG A 234 3.25 11.31 0.31
CA ARG A 234 3.60 9.89 0.15
C ARG A 234 2.88 9.00 1.16
N LEU A 235 2.75 9.46 2.41
CA LEU A 235 2.02 8.72 3.44
C LEU A 235 0.51 8.73 3.20
N ALA A 236 -0.03 9.82 2.62
CA ALA A 236 -1.43 9.93 2.22
C ALA A 236 -1.73 9.03 1.01
N TRP A 237 -0.84 8.96 0.02
CA TRP A 237 -0.98 8.12 -1.16
C TRP A 237 -1.23 6.65 -0.80
N TYR A 238 -0.56 6.12 0.22
CA TYR A 238 -0.81 4.75 0.68
C TYR A 238 -2.17 4.56 1.36
N ALA A 239 -2.78 5.60 1.93
CA ALA A 239 -4.16 5.49 2.42
C ALA A 239 -5.14 5.31 1.24
N ASP A 240 -4.83 5.96 0.12
CA ASP A 240 -5.60 5.86 -1.13
C ASP A 240 -5.29 4.54 -1.88
N ALA A 241 -4.04 4.04 -1.79
CA ALA A 241 -3.56 2.84 -2.48
C ALA A 241 -3.71 1.52 -1.68
N SER A 242 -3.87 1.56 -0.36
CA SER A 242 -4.07 0.36 0.49
C SER A 242 -5.51 -0.21 0.43
N ALA A 243 -6.23 0.06 -0.67
CA ALA A 243 -7.46 -0.63 -1.00
C ALA A 243 -7.09 -1.99 -1.64
N PRO A 244 -7.38 -3.13 -1.00
CA PRO A 244 -6.95 -4.43 -1.50
C PRO A 244 -7.56 -4.68 -2.88
N ALA A 245 -6.76 -5.16 -3.84
CA ALA A 245 -7.20 -5.74 -5.13
C ALA A 245 -8.44 -5.06 -5.76
N GLY A 246 -8.49 -3.73 -5.67
CA GLY A 246 -9.68 -2.96 -6.02
C GLY A 246 -9.75 -2.60 -7.49
N ALA A 247 -8.74 -2.92 -8.31
CA ALA A 247 -8.77 -2.55 -9.73
C ALA A 247 -9.88 -3.26 -10.52
N GLU A 248 -10.38 -4.42 -10.06
CA GLU A 248 -11.54 -5.09 -10.65
C GLU A 248 -12.89 -4.74 -9.97
N LEU A 249 -12.87 -4.09 -8.80
CA LEU A 249 -14.09 -3.60 -8.09
C LEU A 249 -14.22 -2.06 -8.09
N MET A 250 -13.21 -1.33 -8.55
CA MET A 250 -13.23 0.13 -8.72
C MET A 250 -14.20 0.57 -9.81
N ASP A 251 -14.67 -0.38 -10.62
CA ASP A 251 -15.74 -0.22 -11.60
C ASP A 251 -17.09 -0.84 -11.17
N ALA A 252 -17.16 -1.51 -10.00
CA ALA A 252 -18.31 -2.38 -9.68
C ALA A 252 -19.36 -1.77 -8.72
N VAL A 253 -19.02 -0.74 -7.94
CA VAL A 253 -20.03 -0.06 -7.09
C VAL A 253 -20.67 1.06 -7.90
N ASP A 254 -21.80 0.73 -8.50
CA ASP A 254 -22.67 1.68 -9.17
C ASP A 254 -23.27 2.67 -8.16
N VAL A 255 -22.81 3.92 -8.23
CA VAL A 255 -23.33 5.03 -7.41
C VAL A 255 -24.41 5.83 -8.12
N SER A 256 -24.77 5.48 -9.36
CA SER A 256 -25.81 6.15 -10.14
C SER A 256 -27.15 6.23 -9.41
N PRO A 257 -27.57 5.25 -8.58
CA PRO A 257 -28.79 5.39 -7.79
C PRO A 257 -28.79 6.59 -6.83
N LEU A 258 -27.62 7.08 -6.39
CA LEU A 258 -27.50 8.27 -5.54
C LEU A 258 -27.47 9.58 -6.33
N LEU A 259 -27.27 9.50 -7.65
CA LEU A 259 -27.17 10.63 -8.57
C LEU A 259 -28.45 10.86 -9.39
N ASP A 260 -29.45 10.02 -9.16
CA ASP A 260 -30.74 10.07 -9.84
C ASP A 260 -31.86 10.38 -8.83
N GLU A 261 -32.53 11.51 -9.05
CA GLU A 261 -33.60 12.03 -8.21
C GLU A 261 -34.76 11.03 -8.05
N CYS A 262 -34.98 10.15 -9.06
CA CYS A 262 -36.02 9.13 -9.02
C CYS A 262 -35.83 8.11 -7.89
N ASN A 263 -34.63 7.99 -7.32
CA ASN A 263 -34.32 7.08 -6.22
C ASN A 263 -34.41 7.75 -4.83
N THR A 264 -34.76 9.04 -4.79
CA THR A 264 -34.91 9.77 -3.54
C THR A 264 -36.26 9.45 -2.87
N MET A 265 -36.30 9.60 -1.56
CA MET A 265 -37.55 9.50 -0.78
C MET A 265 -37.66 10.65 0.21
N ALA A 266 -38.90 10.99 0.57
CA ALA A 266 -39.18 11.95 1.62
C ALA A 266 -38.63 11.47 2.97
N PRO A 267 -38.12 12.38 3.83
CA PRO A 267 -37.68 12.07 5.18
C PRO A 267 -38.65 11.23 6.01
N ALA A 268 -39.94 11.54 5.95
CA ALA A 268 -40.97 10.79 6.66
C ALA A 268 -41.05 9.32 6.19
N HIS A 269 -40.87 9.06 4.89
CA HIS A 269 -40.84 7.69 4.36
C HIS A 269 -39.57 6.94 4.77
N PHE A 270 -38.42 7.63 4.81
CA PHE A 270 -37.18 7.03 5.32
C PHE A 270 -37.34 6.59 6.78
N LEU A 271 -37.86 7.46 7.64
CA LEU A 271 -38.10 7.17 9.06
C LEU A 271 -39.13 6.04 9.26
N ALA A 272 -40.21 6.04 8.49
CA ALA A 272 -41.26 5.02 8.58
C ALA A 272 -40.76 3.59 8.27
N ARG A 273 -39.74 3.45 7.43
CA ARG A 273 -39.10 2.15 7.15
C ARG A 273 -38.28 1.60 8.32
N GLY A 274 -37.88 2.47 9.25
CA GLY A 274 -37.27 2.08 10.51
C GLY A 274 -35.83 1.58 10.41
N ARG A 275 -35.22 1.33 11.59
CA ARG A 275 -33.82 0.90 11.73
C ARG A 275 -33.50 -0.36 10.95
N SER A 276 -34.36 -1.37 10.98
CA SER A 276 -34.11 -2.67 10.35
C SER A 276 -33.86 -2.58 8.84
N ALA A 277 -34.48 -1.61 8.16
CA ALA A 277 -34.28 -1.40 6.73
C ALA A 277 -32.89 -0.80 6.39
N TYR A 278 -32.25 -0.12 7.35
CA TYR A 278 -31.05 0.69 7.13
C TYR A 278 -29.96 0.47 8.19
N ASP A 279 -29.91 -0.71 8.80
CA ASP A 279 -28.91 -1.10 9.82
C ASP A 279 -27.57 -1.56 9.21
N ALA A 280 -27.20 -0.96 8.08
CA ALA A 280 -25.97 -1.26 7.35
C ALA A 280 -25.19 0.03 7.09
N PRO A 281 -23.85 -0.05 6.91
CA PRO A 281 -23.08 1.07 6.40
C PRO A 281 -23.45 1.35 4.93
N GLY A 282 -23.08 2.51 4.41
CA GLY A 282 -23.46 2.91 3.06
C GLY A 282 -23.21 4.38 2.75
N LEU A 283 -23.75 4.81 1.62
CA LEU A 283 -23.73 6.19 1.15
C LEU A 283 -25.12 6.79 1.17
N TYR A 284 -25.19 8.12 1.19
CA TYR A 284 -26.43 8.87 1.04
C TYR A 284 -26.17 10.16 0.26
N SER A 285 -27.21 10.63 -0.42
CA SER A 285 -27.26 11.95 -1.05
C SER A 285 -28.55 12.67 -0.65
N TRP A 286 -28.43 13.96 -0.43
CA TRP A 286 -29.50 14.87 -0.07
C TRP A 286 -29.78 15.79 -1.25
N TRP A 287 -31.06 15.87 -1.56
CA TRP A 287 -31.60 16.63 -2.67
C TRP A 287 -32.51 17.72 -2.11
N VAL A 288 -32.58 18.83 -2.83
CA VAL A 288 -33.44 19.95 -2.49
C VAL A 288 -34.39 20.24 -3.65
N ASP A 289 -35.63 20.56 -3.33
CA ASP A 289 -36.62 21.02 -4.28
C ASP A 289 -36.35 22.48 -4.75
N VAL A 290 -37.23 22.99 -5.62
CA VAL A 290 -37.10 24.35 -6.16
C VAL A 290 -37.19 25.43 -5.06
N PRO A 291 -38.22 25.45 -4.18
CA PRO A 291 -38.27 26.41 -3.08
C PRO A 291 -37.06 26.36 -2.16
N GLY A 292 -36.63 25.17 -1.72
CA GLY A 292 -35.47 25.04 -0.84
C GLY A 292 -34.17 25.48 -1.50
N ALA A 293 -34.00 25.24 -2.81
CA ALA A 293 -32.86 25.78 -3.57
C ALA A 293 -32.86 27.32 -3.59
N HIS A 294 -34.04 27.95 -3.67
CA HIS A 294 -34.16 29.40 -3.56
C HIS A 294 -33.76 29.89 -2.17
N SER A 295 -34.22 29.26 -1.10
CA SER A 295 -33.84 29.61 0.28
C SER A 295 -32.33 29.46 0.50
N LEU A 296 -31.74 28.35 0.05
CA LEU A 296 -30.28 28.14 0.11
C LEU A 296 -29.53 29.20 -0.70
N SER A 297 -30.01 29.54 -1.90
CA SER A 297 -29.38 30.57 -2.73
C SER A 297 -29.42 31.95 -2.07
N ALA A 298 -30.56 32.31 -1.47
CA ALA A 298 -30.75 33.56 -0.78
C ALA A 298 -29.80 33.70 0.40
N GLY A 299 -29.69 32.66 1.24
CA GLY A 299 -28.84 32.72 2.42
C GLY A 299 -27.34 32.56 2.13
N LEU A 300 -26.96 31.91 1.04
CA LEU A 300 -25.56 31.80 0.60
C LEU A 300 -25.09 33.00 -0.23
N GLY A 301 -26.00 33.76 -0.84
CA GLY A 301 -25.66 34.81 -1.81
C GLY A 301 -25.06 34.26 -3.12
N HIS A 302 -25.16 32.96 -3.36
CA HIS A 302 -24.69 32.26 -4.57
C HIS A 302 -25.77 31.29 -5.03
N ARG A 303 -25.92 31.13 -6.34
CA ARG A 303 -26.93 30.22 -6.91
C ARG A 303 -26.67 28.76 -6.50
N VAL A 304 -27.65 28.16 -5.85
CA VAL A 304 -27.80 26.71 -5.65
C VAL A 304 -28.91 26.24 -6.60
N ALA A 305 -28.62 25.25 -7.45
CA ALA A 305 -29.63 24.66 -8.30
C ALA A 305 -30.48 23.65 -7.50
N PRO A 306 -31.77 23.47 -7.83
CA PRO A 306 -32.56 22.33 -7.36
C PRO A 306 -31.85 21.03 -7.74
N GLY A 307 -31.96 20.02 -6.88
CA GLY A 307 -31.31 18.72 -7.07
C GLY A 307 -30.33 18.36 -5.95
N LEU A 308 -29.32 17.55 -6.26
CA LEU A 308 -28.32 17.05 -5.31
C LEU A 308 -27.47 18.19 -4.73
N VAL A 309 -27.59 18.42 -3.42
CA VAL A 309 -26.88 19.51 -2.73
C VAL A 309 -25.81 19.05 -1.76
N TYR A 310 -25.95 17.84 -1.21
CA TYR A 310 -25.00 17.28 -0.24
C TYR A 310 -24.94 15.76 -0.37
N ALA A 311 -23.78 15.16 -0.12
CA ALA A 311 -23.64 13.71 -0.07
C ALA A 311 -22.58 13.28 0.94
N GLY A 312 -22.62 12.02 1.36
CA GLY A 312 -21.58 11.46 2.22
C GLY A 312 -21.82 10.02 2.62
N ARG A 313 -21.09 9.56 3.64
CA ARG A 313 -21.16 8.18 4.11
C ARG A 313 -21.63 7.95 5.54
N ALA A 314 -22.14 6.74 5.75
CA ALA A 314 -22.38 6.15 7.05
C ALA A 314 -21.52 4.88 7.21
N GLY A 315 -20.81 4.79 8.33
CA GLY A 315 -19.94 3.65 8.60
C GLY A 315 -18.66 3.65 7.77
N GLY A 316 -18.25 2.46 7.32
CA GLY A 316 -17.00 2.24 6.58
C GLY A 316 -15.79 1.93 7.45
N VAL A 317 -14.67 1.59 6.81
CA VAL A 317 -13.37 1.37 7.47
C VAL A 317 -12.67 2.71 7.71
N ARG A 318 -12.26 2.98 8.95
CA ARG A 318 -11.49 4.19 9.30
C ARG A 318 -10.03 4.04 8.84
N ALA A 319 -9.30 5.15 8.74
CA ALA A 319 -7.85 5.14 8.49
C ALA A 319 -7.06 4.28 9.50
N SER A 320 -7.63 4.02 10.69
CA SER A 320 -7.06 3.11 11.70
C SER A 320 -7.34 1.62 11.45
N GLY A 321 -7.99 1.24 10.34
CA GLY A 321 -8.44 -0.13 10.04
C GLY A 321 -9.68 -0.59 10.81
N LYS A 322 -10.18 0.18 11.79
CA LYS A 322 -11.37 -0.16 12.56
C LYS A 322 -12.64 0.10 11.75
N VAL A 323 -13.53 -0.89 11.67
CA VAL A 323 -14.87 -0.73 11.10
C VAL A 323 -15.70 0.17 12.01
N SER A 324 -16.29 1.21 11.42
CA SER A 324 -17.18 2.12 12.14
C SER A 324 -18.54 1.45 12.40
N THR A 325 -19.04 1.54 13.62
CA THR A 325 -20.36 1.00 14.04
C THR A 325 -21.56 1.84 13.57
N ASN A 326 -21.32 2.88 12.76
CA ASN A 326 -22.39 3.77 12.31
C ASN A 326 -23.07 3.19 11.07
N THR A 327 -24.38 3.31 11.00
CA THR A 327 -25.23 2.78 9.93
C THR A 327 -25.97 3.90 9.21
N LEU A 328 -26.56 3.62 8.06
CA LEU A 328 -27.41 4.56 7.33
C LEU A 328 -28.55 5.06 8.23
N TRP A 329 -29.17 4.20 9.03
CA TRP A 329 -30.14 4.62 10.04
C TRP A 329 -29.51 5.55 11.08
N GLY A 330 -28.39 5.16 11.67
CA GLY A 330 -27.71 5.96 12.70
C GLY A 330 -27.30 7.35 12.20
N ARG A 331 -26.90 7.46 10.93
CA ARG A 331 -26.49 8.70 10.29
C ARG A 331 -27.69 9.53 9.80
N VAL A 332 -28.54 8.97 8.95
CA VAL A 332 -29.63 9.70 8.29
C VAL A 332 -30.80 9.90 9.25
N GLY A 333 -31.30 8.83 9.87
CA GLY A 333 -32.39 8.93 10.85
C GLY A 333 -31.93 9.65 12.11
N GLY A 334 -30.93 9.07 12.80
CA GLY A 334 -30.53 9.55 14.13
C GLY A 334 -29.79 10.89 14.17
N MET A 335 -28.88 11.16 13.22
CA MET A 335 -28.07 12.40 13.27
C MET A 335 -28.63 13.51 12.39
N HIS A 336 -29.12 13.21 11.18
CA HIS A 336 -29.60 14.23 10.24
C HIS A 336 -31.04 14.65 10.50
N LEU A 337 -31.96 13.69 10.70
CA LEU A 337 -33.39 13.97 10.84
C LEU A 337 -33.85 14.21 12.28
N GLU A 338 -33.43 13.34 13.20
CA GLU A 338 -33.81 13.40 14.62
C GLU A 338 -32.71 14.05 15.50
N GLY A 339 -31.55 14.34 14.92
CA GLY A 339 -30.38 14.82 15.63
C GLY A 339 -30.30 16.33 15.76
N ASN A 340 -29.12 16.81 16.16
CA ASN A 340 -28.81 18.23 16.27
C ASN A 340 -27.49 18.59 15.55
N ARG A 341 -27.20 19.89 15.41
CA ARG A 341 -26.00 20.39 14.73
C ARG A 341 -24.67 19.88 15.31
N ASN A 342 -24.60 19.57 16.61
CA ASN A 342 -23.37 19.08 17.27
C ASN A 342 -22.94 17.69 16.76
N PHE A 343 -23.90 16.89 16.30
CA PHE A 343 -23.65 15.53 15.81
C PHE A 343 -23.84 15.38 14.30
N SER A 344 -24.22 16.47 13.60
CA SER A 344 -24.38 16.48 12.15
C SER A 344 -23.74 17.70 11.50
N THR A 345 -22.62 17.44 10.80
CA THR A 345 -21.97 18.42 9.93
C THR A 345 -22.91 18.93 8.83
N PHE A 346 -23.88 18.11 8.40
CA PHE A 346 -24.86 18.50 7.40
C PHE A 346 -25.87 19.49 7.98
N ARG A 347 -26.43 19.22 9.17
CA ARG A 347 -27.32 20.17 9.86
C ARG A 347 -26.64 21.50 10.11
N MET A 348 -25.40 21.47 10.61
CA MET A 348 -24.59 22.68 10.77
C MET A 348 -24.39 23.45 9.45
N THR A 349 -24.25 22.73 8.34
CA THR A 349 -24.13 23.33 7.00
C THR A 349 -25.44 23.98 6.55
N LEU A 350 -26.58 23.32 6.76
CA LEU A 350 -27.90 23.88 6.45
C LEU A 350 -28.22 25.09 7.33
N THR A 351 -27.98 25.02 8.64
CA THR A 351 -28.16 26.17 9.54
C THR A 351 -27.34 27.37 9.06
N ALA A 352 -26.06 27.17 8.72
CA ALA A 352 -25.22 28.23 8.22
C ALA A 352 -25.73 28.81 6.89
N ALA A 353 -26.20 27.96 5.97
CA ALA A 353 -26.71 28.36 4.67
C ALA A 353 -28.07 29.08 4.74
N LEU A 354 -28.95 28.68 5.67
CA LEU A 354 -30.31 29.21 5.77
C LEU A 354 -30.44 30.42 6.69
N ARG A 355 -29.46 30.68 7.57
CA ARG A 355 -29.53 31.76 8.55
C ARG A 355 -29.81 33.15 7.96
N GLN A 356 -29.35 33.41 6.72
CA GLN A 356 -29.53 34.69 6.04
C GLN A 356 -30.56 34.63 4.90
N SER A 357 -31.29 33.52 4.78
CA SER A 357 -32.22 33.29 3.66
C SER A 357 -33.56 34.01 3.82
N GLY A 358 -33.90 34.47 5.04
CA GLY A 358 -35.24 34.93 5.39
C GLY A 358 -36.17 33.82 5.87
N GLU A 359 -35.75 32.55 5.80
CA GLU A 359 -36.47 31.42 6.39
C GLU A 359 -36.48 31.48 7.92
N LEU A 360 -37.57 31.03 8.53
CA LEU A 360 -37.72 30.93 9.99
C LEU A 360 -37.02 29.68 10.55
N VAL A 361 -35.73 29.51 10.23
CA VAL A 361 -34.88 28.41 10.75
C VAL A 361 -34.00 28.95 11.89
N THR A 362 -34.57 28.99 13.09
CA THR A 362 -33.93 29.56 14.29
C THR A 362 -33.39 28.52 15.26
N ASP A 363 -33.87 27.28 15.17
CA ASP A 363 -33.56 26.19 16.08
C ASP A 363 -33.55 24.82 15.35
N GLU A 364 -33.33 23.75 16.08
CA GLU A 364 -33.27 22.39 15.51
C GLU A 364 -34.64 21.90 15.02
N GLU A 365 -35.74 22.33 15.65
CA GLU A 365 -37.10 21.90 15.28
C GLU A 365 -37.52 22.54 13.95
N SER A 366 -37.32 23.84 13.81
CA SER A 366 -37.55 24.58 12.56
C SER A 366 -36.65 24.10 11.43
N LEU A 367 -35.38 23.77 11.71
CA LEU A 367 -34.50 23.13 10.72
C LEU A 367 -35.04 21.76 10.28
N SER A 368 -35.47 20.92 11.22
CA SER A 368 -36.04 19.60 10.89
C SER A 368 -37.32 19.74 10.07
N ARG A 369 -38.18 20.72 10.37
CA ARG A 369 -39.37 21.03 9.58
C ARG A 369 -39.00 21.42 8.14
N TRP A 370 -38.05 22.34 7.98
CA TRP A 370 -37.56 22.76 6.67
C TRP A 370 -36.97 21.59 5.88
N MET A 371 -36.20 20.71 6.54
CA MET A 371 -35.66 19.51 5.91
C MET A 371 -36.76 18.56 5.43
N HIS A 372 -37.82 18.38 6.23
CA HIS A 372 -38.97 17.55 5.87
C HIS A 372 -39.79 18.12 4.71
N GLU A 373 -39.85 19.44 4.60
CA GLU A 373 -40.62 20.15 3.57
C GLU A 373 -39.88 20.18 2.22
N HIS A 374 -38.57 20.47 2.24
CA HIS A 374 -37.82 20.81 1.03
C HIS A 374 -36.80 19.78 0.57
N MET A 375 -36.54 18.75 1.37
CA MET A 375 -35.48 17.79 1.06
C MET A 375 -36.00 16.38 0.83
N SER A 376 -35.27 15.67 -0.02
CA SER A 376 -35.39 14.22 -0.17
C SER A 376 -34.00 13.57 -0.05
N VAL A 377 -34.00 12.29 0.30
CA VAL A 377 -32.77 11.52 0.53
C VAL A 377 -32.76 10.26 -0.32
N ALA A 378 -31.64 9.98 -0.98
CA ALA A 378 -31.34 8.67 -1.53
C ALA A 378 -30.28 7.99 -0.65
N VAL A 379 -30.40 6.67 -0.47
CA VAL A 379 -29.46 5.88 0.33
C VAL A 379 -29.06 4.62 -0.42
N LEU A 380 -27.80 4.21 -0.26
CA LEU A 380 -27.23 3.02 -0.89
C LEU A 380 -26.46 2.24 0.17
N PRO A 381 -27.03 1.14 0.71
CA PRO A 381 -26.32 0.22 1.59
C PRO A 381 -25.13 -0.41 0.86
N LEU A 382 -23.96 -0.42 1.51
CA LEU A 382 -22.73 -0.98 0.93
C LEU A 382 -21.91 -1.70 2.01
N PRO A 383 -21.12 -2.72 1.65
CA PRO A 383 -20.13 -3.31 2.54
C PRO A 383 -19.15 -2.26 3.09
N ALA A 384 -18.80 -2.34 4.38
CA ALA A 384 -17.94 -1.33 5.02
C ALA A 384 -16.58 -1.13 4.32
N SER A 385 -16.05 -2.17 3.66
CA SER A 385 -14.79 -2.15 2.91
C SER A 385 -14.83 -1.22 1.69
N VAL A 386 -16.01 -1.00 1.08
CA VAL A 386 -16.14 -0.21 -0.17
C VAL A 386 -16.74 1.17 0.04
N VAL A 387 -17.24 1.49 1.24
CA VAL A 387 -17.91 2.77 1.52
C VAL A 387 -17.02 3.98 1.25
N LEU A 388 -15.77 3.96 1.73
CA LEU A 388 -14.84 5.10 1.57
C LEU A 388 -14.49 5.36 0.09
N PRO A 389 -14.01 4.38 -0.69
CA PRO A 389 -13.72 4.63 -2.11
C PRO A 389 -14.98 4.98 -2.93
N ALA A 390 -16.15 4.43 -2.57
CA ALA A 390 -17.41 4.79 -3.23
C ALA A 390 -17.86 6.24 -2.90
N GLU A 391 -17.64 6.72 -1.66
CA GLU A 391 -17.90 8.12 -1.27
C GLU A 391 -17.07 9.07 -2.12
N GLU A 392 -15.78 8.82 -2.25
CA GLU A 392 -14.88 9.68 -3.03
C GLU A 392 -15.28 9.74 -4.50
N ARG A 393 -15.70 8.62 -5.09
CA ARG A 393 -16.22 8.58 -6.47
C ARG A 393 -17.49 9.41 -6.59
N MET A 394 -18.46 9.19 -5.70
CA MET A 394 -19.72 9.93 -5.68
C MET A 394 -19.49 11.44 -5.55
N LEU A 395 -18.62 11.86 -4.64
CA LEU A 395 -18.30 13.28 -4.46
C LEU A 395 -17.62 13.89 -5.69
N ARG A 396 -16.68 13.18 -6.31
CA ARG A 396 -16.04 13.62 -7.57
C ARG A 396 -17.03 13.73 -8.73
N ALA A 397 -17.98 12.79 -8.83
CA ALA A 397 -18.96 12.76 -9.90
C ALA A 397 -20.07 13.82 -9.71
N ALA A 398 -20.54 14.02 -8.48
CA ALA A 398 -21.68 14.88 -8.17
C ALA A 398 -21.30 16.35 -7.93
N ASP A 399 -20.05 16.62 -7.51
CA ASP A 399 -19.58 17.92 -7.03
C ASP A 399 -20.58 18.70 -6.14
N PRO A 400 -21.14 18.12 -5.05
CA PRO A 400 -22.27 18.72 -4.36
C PRO A 400 -21.93 20.09 -3.75
N PRO A 401 -22.73 21.15 -3.96
CA PRO A 401 -22.38 22.51 -3.58
C PRO A 401 -22.16 22.71 -2.07
N LEU A 402 -22.83 21.92 -1.21
CA LEU A 402 -22.75 22.07 0.24
C LEU A 402 -21.67 21.19 0.89
N ASN A 403 -21.01 20.30 0.15
CA ASN A 403 -19.84 19.57 0.63
C ASN A 403 -18.61 20.50 0.66
N LEU A 404 -17.93 20.57 1.81
CA LEU A 404 -16.69 21.35 1.98
C LEU A 404 -15.44 20.46 1.96
N GLN A 405 -15.43 19.41 2.78
CA GLN A 405 -14.28 18.52 2.90
C GLN A 405 -14.12 17.69 1.62
N GLY A 406 -12.90 17.65 1.06
CA GLY A 406 -12.59 16.86 -0.14
C GLY A 406 -13.06 17.47 -1.46
N MET A 407 -13.63 18.69 -1.44
CA MET A 407 -14.14 19.36 -2.63
C MET A 407 -13.23 20.51 -3.09
N THR A 408 -13.19 20.78 -4.40
CA THR A 408 -12.50 21.94 -4.95
C THR A 408 -13.14 23.23 -4.44
N ALA A 409 -12.30 24.22 -4.09
CA ALA A 409 -12.75 25.51 -3.63
C ALA A 409 -13.56 26.25 -4.71
N SER A 410 -14.72 26.80 -4.33
CA SER A 410 -15.57 27.66 -5.16
C SER A 410 -15.96 28.93 -4.38
N PRO A 411 -16.41 30.00 -5.05
CA PRO A 411 -16.97 31.17 -4.35
C PRO A 411 -18.03 30.80 -3.31
N LEU A 412 -18.98 29.93 -3.70
CA LEU A 412 -20.02 29.40 -2.81
C LEU A 412 -19.42 28.67 -1.60
N ARG A 413 -18.49 27.73 -1.79
CA ARG A 413 -17.88 26.97 -0.68
C ARG A 413 -17.04 27.84 0.25
N ARG A 414 -16.43 28.92 -0.26
CA ARG A 414 -15.73 29.91 0.56
C ARG A 414 -16.70 30.69 1.43
N THR A 415 -17.80 31.18 0.88
CA THR A 415 -18.87 31.83 1.65
C THR A 415 -19.45 30.88 2.70
N LEU A 416 -19.79 29.65 2.32
CA LEU A 416 -20.30 28.64 3.25
C LEU A 416 -19.31 28.32 4.39
N THR A 417 -18.01 28.26 4.08
CA THR A 417 -16.97 28.08 5.11
C THR A 417 -16.96 29.23 6.12
N GLN A 418 -17.13 30.47 5.67
CA GLN A 418 -17.21 31.65 6.54
C GLN A 418 -18.48 31.61 7.40
N LEU A 419 -19.64 31.33 6.81
CA LEU A 419 -20.92 31.24 7.52
C LEU A 419 -20.90 30.13 8.59
N ARG A 420 -20.31 28.97 8.29
CA ARG A 420 -20.16 27.89 9.28
C ARG A 420 -19.30 28.28 10.47
N ARG A 421 -18.23 29.07 10.27
CA ARG A 421 -17.39 29.57 11.38
C ARG A 421 -18.17 30.50 12.31
N ALA A 422 -19.06 31.33 11.75
CA ALA A 422 -19.90 32.21 12.55
C ALA A 422 -20.89 31.43 13.43
N VAL A 423 -21.52 30.38 12.89
CA VAL A 423 -22.43 29.51 13.66
C VAL A 423 -21.71 28.80 14.81
N SER A 424 -20.48 28.31 14.59
CA SER A 424 -19.67 27.68 15.65
C SER A 424 -19.13 28.66 16.71
N SER A 425 -19.25 29.97 16.49
CA SER A 425 -18.78 31.00 17.44
C SER A 425 -19.92 31.58 18.29
N ASP A 426 -21.17 31.27 17.96
CA ASP A 426 -22.38 31.71 18.67
C ASP A 426 -22.87 30.66 19.69
N GLU A 427 -22.25 29.47 19.72
CA GLU A 427 -22.37 28.44 20.77
C GLU A 427 -21.21 28.58 21.77
#